data_AF-A0A401U196-F1
#
_entry.id   AF-A0A401U196-F1
#
_cell.length_a   1.000
_cell.length_b   1.000
_cell.length_c   1.000
_cell.angle_alpha   90.00
_cell.angle_beta   90.00
_cell.angle_gamma   90.00
#
_symmetry.space_group_name_H-M   'P 1'
#
loop_
_entity.id
_entity.type
_entity.pdbx_description
1 polymer ?
#
loop_
_entity_poly.entity_id
_entity_poly.type
_entity_poly.pdbx_seq_one_letter_code
_entity_poly.pdbx_strand_id
1 'polypeptide(L)'
;MDDGHIPSSSQSPWLPFESRRRARDEKREAVLRTAVALFLEQGYHRATLNEVARRLNITKPALYNYFRSKDEILYECWSIGN
;
A
#
# COMPACT_ATOMS: atom_id res chain seq x y z
N MET A 1 -36.06 -19.39 10.32
CA MET A 1 -35.23 -19.62 11.51
C MET A 1 -34.32 -20.77 11.17
N ASP A 2 -33.16 -20.47 10.60
CA ASP A 2 -32.00 -21.37 10.57
C ASP A 2 -30.79 -20.44 10.56
N ASP A 3 -30.17 -20.36 11.73
CA ASP A 3 -29.16 -19.38 12.11
C ASP A 3 -27.88 -19.57 11.29
N GLY A 4 -27.58 -18.58 10.43
CA GLY A 4 -26.35 -18.48 9.63
C GLY A 4 -25.11 -18.29 10.51
N HIS A 5 -24.71 -19.37 11.17
CA HIS A 5 -23.50 -19.46 11.97
C HIS A 5 -22.28 -19.24 11.09
N ILE A 6 -21.74 -18.02 11.11
CA ILE A 6 -20.41 -17.71 10.61
C ILE A 6 -19.39 -18.56 11.39
N PRO A 7 -18.65 -19.49 10.76
CA PRO A 7 -17.67 -20.29 11.48
C PRO A 7 -16.50 -19.40 11.92
N SER A 8 -16.30 -19.32 13.23
CA SER A 8 -15.11 -18.74 13.84
C SER A 8 -13.87 -19.51 13.36
N SER A 9 -12.96 -18.78 12.71
CA SER A 9 -11.51 -18.98 12.72
C SER A 9 -11.01 -20.43 12.79
N SER A 10 -10.69 -21.02 11.63
CA SER A 10 -9.35 -21.60 11.47
C SER A 10 -8.93 -21.87 10.03
N GLN A 11 -9.83 -22.12 9.07
CA GLN A 11 -9.44 -22.32 7.66
C GLN A 11 -10.53 -21.85 6.69
N SER A 12 -10.42 -20.61 6.21
CA SER A 12 -11.28 -20.07 5.16
C SER A 12 -10.90 -20.69 3.79
N PRO A 13 -11.83 -21.17 2.95
CA PRO A 13 -11.57 -21.79 1.63
C PRO A 13 -11.07 -20.81 0.54
N TRP A 14 -10.70 -19.61 0.98
CA TRP A 14 -10.46 -18.41 0.21
C TRP A 14 -9.00 -17.90 0.31
N LEU A 15 -8.15 -18.69 0.99
CA LEU A 15 -6.73 -18.44 1.28
C LEU A 15 -5.92 -17.81 0.14
N PRO A 16 -6.10 -18.15 -1.16
CA PRO A 16 -5.32 -17.54 -2.22
C PRO A 16 -5.65 -16.06 -2.46
N PHE A 17 -6.91 -15.63 -2.31
CA PHE A 17 -7.26 -14.23 -2.57
C PHE A 17 -6.98 -13.32 -1.38
N GLU A 18 -7.19 -13.81 -0.15
CA GLU A 18 -6.86 -13.05 1.07
C GLU A 18 -5.35 -12.82 1.15
N SER A 19 -4.55 -13.84 0.82
CA SER A 19 -3.09 -13.72 0.76
C SER A 19 -2.64 -12.70 -0.28
N ARG A 20 -3.25 -12.70 -1.49
CA ARG A 20 -2.93 -11.71 -2.53
C ARG A 20 -3.34 -10.30 -2.12
N ARG A 21 -4.50 -10.13 -1.49
CA ARG A 21 -4.96 -8.83 -0.98
C ARG A 21 -4.02 -8.32 0.09
N ARG A 22 -3.65 -9.15 1.07
CA ARG A 22 -2.71 -8.79 2.14
C ARG A 22 -1.34 -8.40 1.59
N ALA A 23 -0.80 -9.19 0.66
CA ALA A 23 0.48 -8.88 0.01
C ALA A 23 0.41 -7.57 -0.82
N ARG A 24 -0.76 -7.23 -1.37
CA ARG A 24 -0.99 -5.95 -2.06
C ARG A 24 -1.00 -4.80 -1.06
N ASP A 25 -1.68 -4.96 0.07
CA ASP A 25 -1.77 -3.94 1.12
C ASP A 25 -0.41 -3.70 1.78
N GLU A 26 0.37 -4.74 2.07
CA GLU A 26 1.75 -4.65 2.57
C GLU A 26 2.67 -3.88 1.61
N LYS A 27 2.57 -4.17 0.30
CA LYS A 27 3.34 -3.42 -0.72
C LYS A 27 2.93 -1.96 -0.78
N ARG A 28 1.63 -1.69 -0.70
CA ARG A 28 1.11 -0.31 -0.67
C ARG A 28 1.66 0.44 0.54
N GLU A 29 1.67 -0.19 1.70
CA GLU A 29 2.20 0.41 2.92
C GLU A 29 3.71 0.67 2.82
N ALA A 30 4.48 -0.27 2.24
CA ALA A 30 5.90 -0.07 1.98
C ALA A 30 6.15 1.16 1.09
N VAL A 31 5.35 1.34 0.04
CA VAL A 31 5.39 2.53 -0.84
C VAL A 31 5.15 3.81 -0.05
N LEU A 32 4.13 3.84 0.81
CA LEU A 32 3.84 5.00 1.64
C LEU A 32 4.98 5.33 2.58
N ARG A 33 5.48 4.35 3.35
CA ARG A 33 6.59 4.56 4.29
C ARG A 33 7.85 5.09 3.58
N THR A 34 8.22 4.51 2.44
CA THR A 34 9.37 4.98 1.67
C THR A 34 9.17 6.39 1.11
N ALA A 35 7.96 6.71 0.64
CA ALA A 35 7.67 8.04 0.12
C ALA A 35 7.68 9.11 1.22
N VAL A 36 7.19 8.80 2.42
CA VAL A 36 7.29 9.70 3.58
C VAL A 36 8.75 9.97 3.93
N ALA A 37 9.57 8.92 4.04
CA ALA A 37 11.00 9.07 4.28
C ALA A 37 11.65 9.96 3.19
N LEU A 38 11.31 9.74 1.92
CA LEU A 38 11.77 10.55 0.79
C LEU A 38 11.34 12.02 0.93
N PHE A 39 10.08 12.28 1.31
CA PHE A 39 9.58 13.64 1.51
C PHE A 39 10.31 14.36 2.64
N LEU A 40 10.65 13.65 3.73
CA LEU A 40 11.40 14.20 4.86
C LEU A 40 12.86 14.49 4.51
N GLU A 41 13.52 13.64 3.72
CA GLU A 41 14.95 13.78 3.39
C GLU A 41 15.26 14.88 2.37
N GLN A 42 14.43 15.02 1.34
CA GLN A 42 14.72 15.88 0.18
C GLN A 42 13.63 16.92 -0.12
N GLY A 43 12.56 16.90 0.67
CA GLY A 43 11.41 17.78 0.49
C GLY A 43 10.42 17.27 -0.56
N TYR A 44 9.15 17.59 -0.36
CA TYR A 44 8.03 17.16 -1.21
C TYR A 44 8.16 17.56 -2.70
N HIS A 45 8.78 18.71 -3.01
CA HIS A 45 8.93 19.16 -4.39
C HIS A 45 9.95 18.35 -5.18
N ARG A 46 11.02 17.87 -4.53
CA ARG A 46 12.11 17.13 -5.19
C ARG A 46 11.83 15.63 -5.26
N ALA A 47 11.04 15.11 -4.33
CA ALA A 47 10.62 13.73 -4.31
C ALA A 47 9.76 13.37 -5.53
N THR A 48 10.04 12.20 -6.13
CA THR A 48 9.29 11.69 -7.27
C THR A 48 8.89 10.23 -7.06
N LEU A 49 7.76 9.85 -7.67
CA LEU A 49 7.30 8.46 -7.72
C LEU A 49 8.35 7.50 -8.30
N ASN A 50 9.17 7.96 -9.24
CA ASN A 50 10.25 7.17 -9.81
C ASN A 50 11.33 6.82 -8.79
N GLU A 51 11.65 7.76 -7.90
CA GLU A 51 12.66 7.53 -6.86
C GLU A 51 12.13 6.60 -5.77
N VAL A 52 10.84 6.71 -5.43
CA VAL A 52 10.17 5.74 -4.55
C VAL A 52 10.22 4.33 -5.16
N ALA A 53 9.89 4.19 -6.45
CA ALA A 53 9.97 2.91 -7.15
C ALA A 53 11.41 2.35 -7.17
N ARG A 54 12.42 3.20 -7.41
CA ARG A 54 13.84 2.82 -7.33
C ARG A 54 14.20 2.30 -5.94
N ARG A 55 13.84 3.01 -4.88
CA ARG A 55 14.16 2.63 -3.49
C ARG A 55 13.52 1.31 -3.07
N LEU A 56 12.34 1.01 -3.58
CA LEU A 56 11.64 -0.24 -3.32
C LEU A 56 12.00 -1.37 -4.30
N ASN A 57 12.89 -1.10 -5.26
CA ASN A 57 13.28 -2.05 -6.30
C ASN A 57 12.07 -2.64 -7.06
N ILE A 58 11.07 -1.78 -7.32
CA ILE A 58 9.88 -2.12 -8.10
C ILE A 58 9.85 -1.36 -9.42
N THR A 59 9.08 -1.88 -10.37
CA THR A 59 8.91 -1.23 -11.67
C THR A 59 7.95 -0.03 -11.56
N LYS A 60 8.15 0.98 -12.42
CA LYS A 60 7.21 2.12 -12.49
C LYS A 60 5.75 1.67 -12.70
N PRO A 61 5.43 0.74 -13.62
CA PRO A 61 4.05 0.26 -13.80
C PRO A 61 3.48 -0.39 -12.53
N ALA A 62 4.31 -1.13 -11.78
CA ALA A 62 3.88 -1.71 -10.52
C ALA A 62 3.53 -0.62 -9.50
N LEU A 63 4.34 0.44 -9.39
CA LEU A 63 4.04 1.59 -8.52
C LEU A 63 2.74 2.30 -8.96
N TYR A 64 2.55 2.52 -10.27
CA TYR A 64 1.35 3.15 -10.83
C TYR A 64 0.06 2.35 -10.59
N ASN A 65 0.16 1.05 -10.31
CA ASN A 65 -0.99 0.23 -9.89
C ASN A 65 -1.47 0.53 -8.46
N TYR A 66 -0.65 1.22 -7.66
CA TYR A 66 -0.98 1.63 -6.29
C TYR A 66 -1.24 3.14 -6.20
N PHE A 67 -0.39 3.96 -6.82
CA PHE A 67 -0.45 5.42 -6.72
C PHE A 67 -0.23 6.05 -8.09
N ARG A 68 -1.15 6.91 -8.50
CA ARG A 68 -1.09 7.63 -9.77
C ARG A 68 -0.33 8.94 -9.67
N SER A 69 -0.21 9.51 -8.47
CA SER A 69 0.43 10.82 -8.25
C SER A 69 1.06 10.93 -6.86
N LYS A 70 2.02 11.85 -6.72
CA LYS A 70 2.66 12.14 -5.44
C LYS A 70 1.69 12.78 -4.42
N ASP A 71 0.69 13.50 -4.91
CA ASP A 71 -0.39 14.07 -4.12
C ASP A 71 -1.26 12.99 -3.46
N GLU A 72 -1.49 11.88 -4.17
CA GLU A 72 -2.24 10.73 -3.65
C GLU A 72 -1.49 10.08 -2.48
N ILE A 73 -0.17 9.92 -2.62
CA ILE A 73 0.69 9.44 -1.53
C ILE A 73 0.65 10.39 -0.33
N LEU A 74 0.67 11.70 -0.59
CA LEU A 74 0.62 12.70 0.48
C LEU A 74 -0.73 12.67 1.22
N TYR A 75 -1.83 12.59 0.47
CA TYR A 75 -3.18 12.47 1.03
C TYR A 75 -3.32 11.21 1.89
N GLU A 76 -2.83 10.09 1.40
CA GLU A 76 -2.85 8.81 2.12
C GLU A 76 -1.97 8.81 3.36
N CYS A 77 -0.79 9.44 3.29
CA CYS A 77 0.04 9.66 4.45
C CYS A 77 -0.70 10.48 5.52
N TRP A 78 -1.44 11.52 5.12
CA TRP A 78 -2.20 12.34 6.03
C TRP A 78 -3.38 11.57 6.65
N SER A 79 -4.03 10.70 5.87
CA SER A 79 -5.13 9.85 6.35
C SER A 79 -4.70 8.77 7.34
N ILE A 80 -3.45 8.31 7.33
CA ILE A 80 -2.93 7.32 8.29
C ILE A 80 -2.60 7.97 9.64
N GLY A 81 -2.38 9.29 9.67
CA GLY A 81 -2.01 10.03 10.87
C GLY A 81 -3.17 10.51 11.76
N ASN A 82 -4.41 10.09 11.48
CA ASN A 82 -5.63 10.47 12.20
C ASN A 82 -6.47 9.24 12.54
#